data_AF-A0A950S9Z2-F1
#
_entry.id   AF-A0A950S9Z2-F1
#
_cell.length_a   1.000
_cell.length_b   1.000
_cell.length_c   1.000
_cell.angle_alpha   90.00
_cell.angle_beta   90.00
_cell.angle_gamma   90.00
#
_symmetry.space_group_name_H-M   'P 1'
#
loop_
_entity.id
_entity.type
_entity.pdbx_description
1 polymer ?
#
loop_
_entity_poly.entity_id
_entity_poly.type
_entity_poly.pdbx_seq_one_letter_code
_entity_poly.pdbx_strand_id
1 'polypeptide(L)'
;MLPFRITRLLALVLLASACSGHHENPVLPTDPGGPPGAAQFTVTISSDVNQMIAGTSTGTPLHITARHADGTAPADGTEVAVNTNIGSFGIDAAGKPVLLAKTVFTGGKATVEFFAGSDAGIANILAQSGTNIGRLNLPIVAAPAVPVANFTFSANALTVLFTDASTGSPSSYRWMFGDATESTEKNPTHVYPVAGTYPVTLIVSNAGGQSSKSQFVTVSLGTGPQAAFDFQVVGKKVNFVDKSAGNPTSWSWTFGDGGTSTEQNPIHTYAEAGPYTVSLTAKNGAGENTTSKVVTIGAPPQADFDFQDAGLKVNFVDRSTGTPTSWSWAFGDGGTSTEQNPVHTYAAAGTFTVSLKAANAAGESSTSKPVTVTPGTPPAAKFSATVNGNQVNFVDQSTGNPTAWAWTFGDGASASSQNPVHVYASAGSYTVTLKVTNAAGSNSSSQVVVIAAGVKADFTYTANGFNVSFSDRSTGTPTTWSWDFGDGTATDPRQNPTHTYAAAGTYTVTLTAANASGSNSKSTAVTLTAPPTANFTFSSSGLVVTFTDTSTGSPTSWSWNFGDGARSTAQNPSYAYAAPGTYNVTLTATNAGGSSSATKPVTVP
;
A
#
# COMPACT_ATOMS: atom_id res chain seq x y z
N MET A 1 -42.27 -9.77 7.85
CA MET A 1 -42.85 -10.58 6.76
C MET A 1 -43.07 -11.99 7.28
N LEU A 2 -44.14 -12.58 6.77
CA LEU A 2 -44.87 -13.72 7.31
C LEU A 2 -44.03 -15.00 7.52
N PRO A 3 -44.38 -15.78 8.55
CA PRO A 3 -43.95 -17.16 8.80
C PRO A 3 -44.86 -18.17 8.07
N PHE A 4 -44.33 -19.35 7.74
CA PHE A 4 -45.10 -20.57 7.45
C PHE A 4 -45.14 -21.40 8.76
N ARG A 5 -46.25 -21.66 9.49
CA ARG A 5 -47.56 -22.31 9.17
C ARG A 5 -47.34 -23.69 8.54
N ILE A 6 -47.72 -24.83 9.16
CA ILE A 6 -49.09 -25.25 9.51
C ILE A 6 -49.05 -26.44 10.52
N THR A 7 -49.78 -26.47 11.68
CA THR A 7 -51.22 -26.87 11.94
C THR A 7 -51.45 -28.38 11.68
N ARG A 8 -52.13 -29.24 12.46
CA ARG A 8 -53.11 -29.14 13.56
C ARG A 8 -53.53 -30.55 14.05
N LEU A 9 -54.11 -30.62 15.27
CA LEU A 9 -55.17 -31.53 15.77
C LEU A 9 -54.85 -33.05 15.90
N LEU A 10 -55.30 -33.79 16.92
CA LEU A 10 -56.71 -33.95 17.32
C LEU A 10 -56.86 -34.47 18.77
N ALA A 11 -57.88 -33.98 19.46
CA ALA A 11 -58.45 -34.52 20.70
C ALA A 11 -59.90 -34.97 20.43
N LEU A 12 -60.34 -36.08 21.05
CA LEU A 12 -61.72 -36.48 21.45
C LEU A 12 -61.66 -37.99 21.84
N VAL A 13 -61.97 -38.47 23.04
CA VAL A 13 -63.21 -38.44 23.88
C VAL A 13 -64.24 -39.55 23.53
N LEU A 14 -64.59 -40.31 24.58
CA LEU A 14 -65.84 -41.05 24.90
C LEU A 14 -66.27 -42.26 24.02
N LEU A 15 -66.50 -43.42 24.66
CA LEU A 15 -67.87 -43.90 24.96
C LEU A 15 -67.87 -45.11 25.92
N ALA A 16 -68.86 -45.12 26.80
CA ALA A 16 -69.24 -46.18 27.74
C ALA A 16 -70.41 -47.02 27.19
N SER A 17 -70.61 -48.23 27.73
CA SER A 17 -71.90 -48.91 28.09
C SER A 17 -71.60 -50.39 28.35
N ALA A 18 -71.81 -51.00 29.52
CA ALA A 18 -73.02 -51.18 30.34
C ALA A 18 -74.05 -52.19 29.77
N CYS A 19 -74.24 -53.32 30.47
CA CYS A 19 -75.47 -54.10 30.74
C CYS A 19 -75.05 -55.53 31.16
N SER A 20 -75.19 -55.94 32.43
CA SER A 20 -76.40 -56.27 33.23
C SER A 20 -76.95 -57.68 32.95
N GLY A 21 -77.18 -58.45 34.02
CA GLY A 21 -77.89 -59.73 33.95
C GLY A 21 -77.85 -60.56 35.24
N HIS A 22 -78.23 -59.97 36.37
CA HIS A 22 -78.70 -60.73 37.54
C HIS A 22 -80.05 -61.38 37.21
N HIS A 23 -80.28 -62.62 37.65
CA HIS A 23 -81.63 -63.14 37.86
C HIS A 23 -81.70 -63.86 39.21
N GLU A 24 -82.59 -63.34 40.06
CA GLU A 24 -82.92 -63.82 41.40
C GLU A 24 -83.89 -65.02 41.39
N ASN A 25 -83.91 -65.69 42.55
CA ASN A 25 -84.75 -66.77 43.08
C ASN A 25 -86.24 -66.82 42.67
N PRO A 26 -86.85 -68.00 42.91
CA PRO A 26 -88.06 -68.00 43.73
C PRO A 26 -88.01 -69.02 44.89
N VAL A 27 -88.79 -68.69 45.92
CA VAL A 27 -88.85 -69.30 47.25
C VAL A 27 -90.27 -69.89 47.48
N LEU A 28 -90.34 -70.98 48.27
CA LEU A 28 -91.49 -71.62 49.00
C LEU A 28 -92.44 -72.58 48.24
N PRO A 29 -93.09 -73.59 48.89
CA PRO A 29 -93.51 -73.62 50.31
C PRO A 29 -93.39 -74.93 51.16
N THR A 30 -93.49 -74.72 52.49
CA THR A 30 -94.17 -75.50 53.57
C THR A 30 -93.58 -76.79 54.22
N ASP A 31 -93.24 -76.63 55.50
CA ASP A 31 -93.42 -77.54 56.67
C ASP A 31 -94.86 -78.15 56.70
N PRO A 32 -95.26 -79.28 57.38
CA PRO A 32 -94.68 -79.85 58.61
C PRO A 32 -94.76 -81.40 58.85
N GLY A 33 -93.93 -81.88 59.78
CA GLY A 33 -94.33 -82.88 60.78
C GLY A 33 -94.12 -84.40 60.52
N GLY A 34 -93.06 -84.98 61.09
CA GLY A 34 -92.90 -86.42 61.35
C GLY A 34 -91.48 -86.83 61.80
N PRO A 35 -91.29 -87.80 62.74
CA PRO A 35 -90.19 -87.83 63.72
C PRO A 35 -88.87 -88.50 63.23
N PRO A 36 -87.74 -88.38 63.99
CA PRO A 36 -86.39 -88.22 63.46
C PRO A 36 -85.64 -89.54 63.28
N GLY A 37 -84.75 -89.62 62.28
CA GLY A 37 -83.82 -90.74 62.20
C GLY A 37 -83.11 -91.00 60.88
N ALA A 38 -82.80 -90.00 60.06
CA ALA A 38 -81.81 -90.14 59.00
C ALA A 38 -81.11 -88.79 58.82
N ALA A 39 -79.86 -88.69 59.25
CA ALA A 39 -79.05 -87.49 59.06
C ALA A 39 -78.99 -87.17 57.55
N GLN A 40 -79.50 -86.00 57.17
CA GLN A 40 -79.30 -85.44 55.84
C GLN A 40 -77.84 -84.95 55.76
N PHE A 41 -77.13 -85.38 54.72
CA PHE A 41 -75.76 -84.94 54.44
C PHE A 41 -75.78 -84.06 53.18
N THR A 42 -75.18 -82.87 53.28
CA THR A 42 -74.90 -82.05 52.09
C THR A 42 -73.49 -82.38 51.62
N VAL A 43 -73.36 -82.75 50.34
CA VAL A 43 -72.05 -82.97 49.69
C VAL A 43 -71.64 -81.69 49.00
N THR A 44 -70.63 -81.01 49.52
CA THR A 44 -70.04 -79.83 48.87
C THR A 44 -68.72 -80.23 48.24
N ILE A 45 -68.59 -80.07 46.92
CA ILE A 45 -67.33 -80.24 46.20
C ILE A 45 -66.54 -78.94 46.35
N SER A 46 -65.42 -78.99 47.08
CA SER A 46 -64.52 -77.84 47.26
C SER A 46 -63.23 -78.09 46.48
N SER A 47 -63.15 -77.59 45.25
CA SER A 47 -61.89 -77.09 44.66
C SER A 47 -62.11 -76.51 43.26
N ASP A 48 -61.45 -75.36 43.04
CA ASP A 48 -61.26 -74.69 41.75
C ASP A 48 -60.49 -75.62 40.78
N VAL A 49 -61.20 -76.44 40.00
CA VAL A 49 -60.61 -77.06 38.82
C VAL A 49 -60.91 -76.16 37.63
N ASN A 50 -60.15 -75.07 37.49
CA ASN A 50 -60.42 -74.13 36.41
C ASN A 50 -59.89 -74.59 35.04
N GLN A 51 -58.91 -75.49 34.90
CA GLN A 51 -58.46 -75.99 33.58
C GLN A 51 -57.74 -77.36 33.69
N MET A 52 -57.96 -78.25 32.70
CA MET A 52 -57.07 -79.40 32.43
C MET A 52 -56.41 -79.22 31.06
N ILE A 53 -55.08 -79.12 31.04
CA ILE A 53 -54.27 -78.99 29.81
C ILE A 53 -53.78 -80.40 29.42
N ALA A 54 -53.76 -80.72 28.13
CA ALA A 54 -53.22 -81.98 27.62
C ALA A 54 -51.72 -82.10 27.93
N GLY A 55 -51.32 -83.20 28.59
CA GLY A 55 -49.93 -83.48 28.97
C GLY A 55 -49.63 -83.15 30.42
N THR A 56 -49.80 -84.16 31.29
CA THR A 56 -49.38 -84.20 32.70
C THR A 56 -49.89 -83.09 33.62
N SER A 57 -50.89 -83.40 34.45
CA SER A 57 -51.04 -82.73 35.75
C SER A 57 -51.00 -83.77 36.87
N THR A 58 -50.03 -83.58 37.76
CA THR A 58 -49.97 -84.22 39.08
C THR A 58 -51.20 -83.82 39.87
N GLY A 59 -51.93 -84.82 40.35
CA GLY A 59 -53.25 -84.69 40.95
C GLY A 59 -53.29 -83.78 42.18
N THR A 60 -54.20 -82.82 42.13
CA THR A 60 -54.79 -82.23 43.34
C THR A 60 -55.88 -83.18 43.82
N PRO A 61 -55.84 -83.72 45.06
CA PRO A 61 -56.91 -84.56 45.57
C PRO A 61 -58.22 -83.78 45.64
N LEU A 62 -59.30 -84.39 45.16
CA LEU A 62 -60.65 -83.84 45.29
C LEU A 62 -61.14 -84.13 46.72
N HIS A 63 -61.20 -83.11 47.56
CA HIS A 63 -61.70 -83.23 48.94
C HIS A 63 -63.23 -83.14 48.94
N ILE A 64 -63.88 -84.23 49.37
CA ILE A 64 -65.33 -84.27 49.63
C ILE A 64 -65.52 -84.32 51.15
N THR A 65 -66.21 -83.33 51.73
CA THR A 65 -66.53 -83.31 53.16
C THR A 65 -68.05 -83.39 53.34
N ALA A 66 -68.52 -84.30 54.20
CA ALA A 66 -69.91 -84.35 54.63
C ALA A 66 -70.06 -83.63 55.98
N ARG A 67 -71.00 -82.69 56.10
CA ARG A 67 -71.36 -82.03 57.37
C ARG A 67 -72.85 -82.25 57.67
N HIS A 68 -73.22 -82.20 58.95
CA HIS A 68 -74.63 -82.08 59.34
C HIS A 68 -75.21 -80.75 58.81
N ALA A 69 -76.53 -80.69 58.61
CA ALA A 69 -77.22 -79.50 58.11
C ALA A 69 -77.03 -78.23 58.98
N ASP A 70 -76.57 -78.39 60.23
CA ASP A 70 -76.24 -77.31 61.17
C ASP A 70 -74.75 -76.90 61.19
N GLY A 71 -73.91 -77.52 60.35
CA GLY A 71 -72.50 -77.18 60.19
C GLY A 71 -71.53 -77.83 61.19
N THR A 72 -72.02 -78.65 62.13
CA THR A 72 -71.20 -79.35 63.12
C THR A 72 -70.64 -80.70 62.63
N ALA A 73 -69.55 -81.17 63.25
CA ALA A 73 -68.89 -82.45 62.93
C ALA A 73 -69.50 -83.62 63.76
N PRO A 74 -69.62 -84.86 63.20
CA PRO A 74 -70.23 -86.00 63.91
C PRO A 74 -69.42 -86.43 65.15
N ALA A 75 -70.12 -86.80 66.22
CA ALA A 75 -69.53 -87.15 67.52
C ALA A 75 -68.84 -88.54 67.59
N ASP A 76 -68.77 -89.29 66.49
CA ASP A 76 -68.19 -90.63 66.42
C ASP A 76 -66.84 -90.70 65.68
N GLY A 77 -66.26 -89.56 65.27
CA GLY A 77 -64.92 -89.53 64.67
C GLY A 77 -64.82 -90.20 63.30
N THR A 78 -65.94 -90.50 62.65
CA THR A 78 -65.96 -91.15 61.33
C THR A 78 -65.80 -90.12 60.21
N GLU A 79 -64.56 -89.75 59.91
CA GLU A 79 -64.22 -89.04 58.68
C GLU A 79 -64.43 -90.01 57.50
N VAL A 80 -65.47 -89.83 56.69
CA VAL A 80 -65.60 -90.57 55.43
C VAL A 80 -64.63 -89.94 54.42
N ALA A 81 -63.35 -90.31 54.54
CA ALA A 81 -62.34 -89.96 53.56
C ALA A 81 -62.54 -90.83 52.30
N VAL A 82 -63.19 -90.27 51.26
CA VAL A 82 -63.19 -90.90 49.94
C VAL A 82 -61.92 -90.45 49.21
N ASN A 83 -60.86 -91.25 49.32
CA ASN A 83 -59.65 -91.03 48.53
C ASN A 83 -59.96 -91.41 47.08
N THR A 84 -60.14 -90.42 46.19
CA THR A 84 -60.41 -90.67 44.76
C THR A 84 -59.17 -90.41 43.93
N ASN A 85 -58.49 -91.49 43.51
CA ASN A 85 -57.75 -91.45 42.24
C ASN A 85 -58.81 -91.57 41.13
N ILE A 86 -59.16 -90.44 40.52
CA ILE A 86 -59.99 -90.45 39.31
C ILE A 86 -59.13 -91.12 38.23
N GLY A 87 -59.64 -92.20 37.62
CA GLY A 87 -58.89 -92.98 36.63
C GLY A 87 -58.31 -92.14 35.50
N SER A 88 -57.36 -92.69 34.75
CA SER A 88 -56.73 -92.01 33.62
C SER A 88 -57.71 -91.80 32.46
N PHE A 89 -57.67 -90.61 31.86
CA PHE A 89 -58.42 -90.27 30.65
C PHE A 89 -57.46 -90.09 29.47
N GLY A 90 -57.82 -90.67 28.33
CA GLY A 90 -57.11 -90.49 27.06
C GLY A 90 -58.02 -89.80 26.03
N ILE A 91 -57.45 -89.44 24.89
CA ILE A 91 -58.18 -88.99 23.69
C ILE A 91 -57.96 -90.04 22.60
N ASP A 92 -59.03 -90.51 21.96
CA ASP A 92 -58.92 -91.40 20.80
C ASP A 92 -58.39 -90.64 19.57
N ALA A 93 -58.15 -91.37 18.47
CA ALA A 93 -57.67 -90.80 17.21
C ALA A 93 -58.62 -89.76 16.58
N ALA A 94 -59.86 -89.64 17.06
CA ALA A 94 -60.84 -88.64 16.65
C ALA A 94 -60.95 -87.46 17.64
N GLY A 95 -60.07 -87.41 18.65
CA GLY A 95 -60.06 -86.35 19.66
C GLY A 95 -61.18 -86.46 20.70
N LYS A 96 -61.83 -87.63 20.84
CA LYS A 96 -62.86 -87.86 21.86
C LYS A 96 -62.25 -88.44 23.15
N PRO A 97 -62.69 -87.98 24.34
CA PRO A 97 -62.22 -88.54 25.61
C PRO A 97 -62.68 -90.00 25.79
N VAL A 98 -61.77 -90.89 26.20
CA VAL A 98 -62.05 -92.29 26.55
C VAL A 98 -61.50 -92.61 27.93
N LEU A 99 -62.29 -93.29 28.76
CA LEU A 99 -61.88 -93.76 30.09
C LEU A 99 -60.95 -94.98 29.94
N LEU A 100 -59.71 -94.88 30.42
CA LEU A 100 -58.70 -95.92 30.21
C LEU A 100 -58.76 -97.05 31.27
N ALA A 101 -59.45 -96.86 32.40
CA ALA A 101 -59.67 -97.90 33.42
C ALA A 101 -60.92 -97.65 34.30
N LYS A 102 -61.70 -98.71 34.60
CA LYS A 102 -62.86 -98.68 35.51
C LYS A 102 -62.45 -99.05 36.94
N THR A 103 -62.75 -98.22 37.93
CA THR A 103 -62.56 -98.52 39.36
C THR A 103 -63.92 -98.59 40.06
N VAL A 104 -64.23 -99.72 40.71
CA VAL A 104 -65.46 -99.92 41.49
C VAL A 104 -65.09 -99.95 42.97
N PHE A 105 -65.78 -99.16 43.81
CA PHE A 105 -65.59 -99.15 45.26
C PHE A 105 -66.83 -99.71 45.96
N THR A 106 -66.63 -100.72 46.83
CA THR A 106 -67.66 -101.28 47.72
C THR A 106 -67.18 -101.17 49.15
N GLY A 107 -67.74 -100.22 49.91
CA GLY A 107 -67.46 -100.02 51.32
C GLY A 107 -68.02 -98.69 51.82
N GLY A 108 -69.25 -98.70 52.34
CA GLY A 108 -69.97 -97.50 52.80
C GLY A 108 -71.08 -97.07 51.83
N LYS A 109 -72.17 -96.48 52.35
CA LYS A 109 -73.54 -96.39 51.76
C LYS A 109 -73.71 -95.53 50.47
N ALA A 110 -72.72 -95.42 49.59
CA ALA A 110 -72.89 -94.82 48.25
C ALA A 110 -71.86 -95.35 47.24
N THR A 111 -72.30 -95.69 46.02
CA THR A 111 -71.45 -96.05 44.88
C THR A 111 -71.43 -94.88 43.89
N VAL A 112 -70.25 -94.47 43.42
CA VAL A 112 -70.07 -93.45 42.38
C VAL A 112 -69.55 -94.13 41.11
N GLU A 113 -70.37 -94.19 40.06
CA GLU A 113 -69.96 -94.68 38.74
C GLU A 113 -69.87 -93.51 37.74
N PHE A 114 -68.78 -93.46 36.98
CA PHE A 114 -68.57 -92.52 35.88
C PHE A 114 -68.88 -93.23 34.56
N PHE A 115 -69.78 -92.67 33.74
CA PHE A 115 -70.05 -93.15 32.39
C PHE A 115 -69.76 -92.04 31.38
N ALA A 116 -69.23 -92.42 30.20
CA ALA A 116 -69.09 -91.50 29.07
C ALA A 116 -70.48 -91.12 28.54
N GLY A 117 -70.83 -89.84 28.56
CA GLY A 117 -72.02 -89.32 27.89
C GLY A 117 -71.83 -89.28 26.36
N SER A 118 -72.92 -89.15 25.61
CA SER A 118 -72.92 -89.11 24.14
C SER A 118 -72.38 -87.81 23.52
N ASP A 119 -72.14 -86.76 24.33
CA ASP A 119 -71.69 -85.43 23.89
C ASP A 119 -70.32 -85.06 24.48
N ALA A 120 -69.50 -84.34 23.70
CA ALA A 120 -68.15 -83.93 24.10
C ALA A 120 -68.18 -83.05 25.37
N GLY A 121 -67.47 -83.47 26.42
CA GLY A 121 -67.23 -82.65 27.62
C GLY A 121 -68.21 -82.82 28.78
N ILE A 122 -69.01 -83.89 28.84
CA ILE A 122 -69.94 -84.15 29.97
C ILE A 122 -69.64 -85.48 30.67
N ALA A 123 -69.36 -85.43 31.98
CA ALA A 123 -69.39 -86.59 32.88
C ALA A 123 -70.59 -86.47 33.84
N ASN A 124 -71.47 -87.48 33.87
CA ASN A 124 -72.61 -87.53 34.78
C ASN A 124 -72.33 -88.48 35.95
N ILE A 125 -72.69 -88.09 37.18
CA ILE A 125 -72.53 -88.88 38.41
C ILE A 125 -73.90 -89.46 38.80
N LEU A 126 -73.99 -90.79 39.00
CA LEU A 126 -75.20 -91.44 39.51
C LEU A 126 -74.99 -91.86 40.98
N ALA A 127 -75.85 -91.39 41.89
CA ALA A 127 -75.90 -91.84 43.29
C ALA A 127 -77.27 -92.47 43.59
N GLN A 128 -77.32 -93.77 43.87
CA GLN A 128 -78.57 -94.45 44.24
C GLN A 128 -78.82 -94.36 45.75
N SER A 129 -79.50 -93.28 46.17
CA SER A 129 -80.60 -93.26 47.14
C SER A 129 -80.87 -91.81 47.57
N GLY A 130 -81.68 -91.11 46.79
CA GLY A 130 -82.57 -90.06 47.31
C GLY A 130 -81.99 -88.67 47.62
N THR A 131 -81.19 -88.03 46.74
CA THR A 131 -81.24 -86.58 46.41
C THR A 131 -80.27 -86.16 45.27
N ASN A 132 -80.51 -84.99 44.67
CA ASN A 132 -80.15 -84.44 43.34
C ASN A 132 -78.73 -84.62 42.71
N ILE A 133 -78.70 -84.63 41.36
CA ILE A 133 -77.52 -84.75 40.47
C ILE A 133 -77.02 -83.35 40.05
N GLY A 134 -75.73 -83.04 40.26
CA GLY A 134 -75.05 -81.84 39.72
C GLY A 134 -74.25 -82.13 38.45
N ARG A 135 -74.26 -81.22 37.46
CA ARG A 135 -73.46 -81.29 36.21
C ARG A 135 -72.20 -80.42 36.31
N LEU A 136 -71.06 -80.90 35.80
CA LEU A 136 -69.80 -80.15 35.69
C LEU A 136 -69.38 -80.04 34.21
N ASN A 137 -69.25 -78.82 33.68
CA ASN A 137 -68.73 -78.54 32.34
C ASN A 137 -67.34 -77.87 32.42
N LEU A 138 -66.35 -78.34 31.66
CA LEU A 138 -65.00 -77.73 31.56
C LEU A 138 -64.63 -77.43 30.08
N PRO A 139 -64.43 -76.16 29.67
CA PRO A 139 -63.96 -75.81 28.31
C PRO A 139 -62.41 -75.81 28.17
N ILE A 140 -61.87 -76.12 26.98
CA ILE A 140 -60.42 -76.13 26.65
C ILE A 140 -60.14 -75.22 25.42
N VAL A 141 -59.05 -74.42 25.41
CA VAL A 141 -58.62 -73.51 24.32
C VAL A 141 -57.22 -73.89 23.77
N ALA A 142 -56.95 -73.67 22.48
CA ALA A 142 -55.70 -74.02 21.78
C ALA A 142 -54.49 -73.10 22.10
N ALA A 143 -53.26 -73.65 22.03
CA ALA A 143 -52.01 -72.97 22.38
C ALA A 143 -51.56 -71.90 21.34
N PRO A 144 -50.86 -70.81 21.76
CA PRO A 144 -50.36 -69.76 20.87
C PRO A 144 -49.15 -70.19 20.01
N ALA A 145 -48.93 -69.52 18.88
CA ALA A 145 -47.82 -69.79 17.96
C ALA A 145 -46.44 -69.34 18.52
N VAL A 146 -45.36 -69.99 18.10
CA VAL A 146 -43.96 -69.66 18.45
C VAL A 146 -43.61 -68.24 17.96
N PRO A 147 -42.96 -67.39 18.79
CA PRO A 147 -42.55 -66.05 18.36
C PRO A 147 -41.38 -66.10 17.39
N VAL A 148 -41.22 -65.08 16.54
CA VAL A 148 -40.07 -64.96 15.62
C VAL A 148 -39.18 -63.82 16.09
N ALA A 149 -37.96 -64.15 16.50
CA ALA A 149 -36.99 -63.18 17.02
C ALA A 149 -36.52 -62.22 15.92
N ASN A 150 -36.56 -60.92 16.20
CA ASN A 150 -35.96 -59.90 15.32
C ASN A 150 -35.66 -58.62 16.11
N PHE A 151 -34.66 -57.84 15.66
CA PHE A 151 -34.35 -56.56 16.29
C PHE A 151 -33.65 -55.57 15.35
N THR A 152 -33.70 -54.30 15.74
CA THR A 152 -32.90 -53.21 15.17
C THR A 152 -32.01 -52.58 16.23
N PHE A 153 -30.99 -51.83 15.83
CA PHE A 153 -30.12 -51.11 16.75
C PHE A 153 -29.70 -49.74 16.20
N SER A 154 -29.33 -48.84 17.09
CA SER A 154 -28.72 -47.55 16.78
C SER A 154 -27.50 -47.34 17.66
N ALA A 155 -26.33 -47.11 17.05
CA ALA A 155 -25.06 -46.94 17.75
C ALA A 155 -24.62 -45.47 17.74
N ASN A 156 -24.18 -44.97 18.90
CA ASN A 156 -23.50 -43.70 19.07
C ASN A 156 -22.23 -43.92 19.89
N ALA A 157 -21.07 -43.82 19.23
CA ALA A 157 -19.78 -44.19 19.76
C ALA A 157 -19.79 -45.63 20.33
N LEU A 158 -19.63 -45.78 21.65
CA LEU A 158 -19.65 -47.05 22.35
C LEU A 158 -21.03 -47.45 22.89
N THR A 159 -22.03 -46.58 22.79
CA THR A 159 -23.37 -46.81 23.31
C THR A 159 -24.31 -47.28 22.19
N VAL A 160 -25.03 -48.38 22.42
CA VAL A 160 -26.00 -48.94 21.46
C VAL A 160 -27.36 -49.05 22.11
N LEU A 161 -28.37 -48.48 21.46
CA LEU A 161 -29.76 -48.71 21.79
C LEU A 161 -30.30 -49.86 20.93
N PHE A 162 -30.82 -50.89 21.58
CA PHE A 162 -31.47 -52.03 20.93
C PHE A 162 -32.98 -51.88 20.98
N THR A 163 -33.66 -52.25 19.88
CA THR A 163 -35.11 -52.19 19.76
C THR A 163 -35.65 -53.52 19.26
N ASP A 164 -36.52 -54.13 20.06
CA ASP A 164 -37.24 -55.34 19.69
C ASP A 164 -38.16 -55.11 18.49
N ALA A 165 -38.06 -56.01 17.51
CA ALA A 165 -38.90 -56.06 16.33
C ALA A 165 -39.51 -57.46 16.13
N SER A 166 -39.54 -58.27 17.20
CA SER A 166 -40.01 -59.66 17.16
C SER A 166 -41.53 -59.75 16.98
N THR A 167 -42.01 -60.82 16.33
CA THR A 167 -43.44 -61.08 16.11
C THR A 167 -43.93 -62.28 16.94
N GLY A 168 -45.26 -62.50 17.01
CA GLY A 168 -45.84 -63.65 17.72
C GLY A 168 -45.97 -63.47 19.23
N SER A 169 -46.15 -62.23 19.70
CA SER A 169 -46.42 -61.88 21.11
C SER A 169 -45.47 -62.53 22.12
N PRO A 170 -44.17 -62.21 22.05
CA PRO A 170 -43.20 -62.72 23.02
C PRO A 170 -43.50 -62.19 24.43
N SER A 171 -43.40 -63.08 25.43
CA SER A 171 -43.57 -62.77 26.84
C SER A 171 -42.26 -62.71 27.62
N SER A 172 -41.13 -63.11 27.03
CA SER A 172 -39.79 -62.93 27.62
C SER A 172 -38.73 -62.59 26.58
N TYR A 173 -37.68 -61.87 27.02
CA TYR A 173 -36.56 -61.40 26.21
C TYR A 173 -35.25 -61.76 26.92
N ARG A 174 -34.25 -62.18 26.15
CA ARG A 174 -32.88 -62.35 26.63
C ARG A 174 -31.90 -61.91 25.54
N TRP A 175 -31.15 -60.86 25.83
CA TRP A 175 -30.10 -60.30 25.01
C TRP A 175 -28.75 -60.83 25.48
N MET A 176 -27.91 -61.22 24.52
CA MET A 176 -26.49 -61.49 24.73
C MET A 176 -25.71 -60.50 23.86
N PHE A 177 -24.98 -59.57 24.48
CA PHE A 177 -24.36 -58.45 23.74
C PHE A 177 -23.02 -58.78 23.08
N GLY A 178 -22.48 -59.98 23.33
CA GLY A 178 -21.22 -60.45 22.74
C GLY A 178 -19.96 -60.06 23.52
N ASP A 179 -20.09 -59.39 24.67
CA ASP A 179 -19.01 -58.97 25.58
C ASP A 179 -19.14 -59.60 26.98
N ALA A 180 -19.78 -60.78 27.05
CA ALA A 180 -20.14 -61.49 28.28
C ALA A 180 -21.19 -60.79 29.17
N THR A 181 -21.85 -59.75 28.68
CA THR A 181 -23.00 -59.13 29.34
C THR A 181 -24.33 -59.47 28.66
N GLU A 182 -25.42 -59.40 29.43
CA GLU A 182 -26.76 -59.80 29.01
C GLU A 182 -27.82 -58.83 29.55
N SER A 183 -29.02 -58.85 28.97
CA SER A 183 -30.18 -58.11 29.48
C SER A 183 -31.49 -58.88 29.25
N THR A 184 -32.48 -58.69 30.12
CA THR A 184 -33.84 -59.23 29.94
C THR A 184 -34.87 -58.14 29.60
N GLU A 185 -34.43 -56.90 29.40
CA GLU A 185 -35.30 -55.80 29.00
C GLU A 185 -35.76 -55.96 27.54
N LYS A 186 -36.93 -55.42 27.22
CA LYS A 186 -37.43 -55.44 25.83
C LYS A 186 -36.55 -54.62 24.88
N ASN A 187 -36.12 -53.42 25.31
CA ASN A 187 -35.35 -52.48 24.50
C ASN A 187 -34.15 -51.92 25.31
N PRO A 188 -33.08 -52.70 25.53
CA PRO A 188 -31.98 -52.27 26.37
C PRO A 188 -31.09 -51.22 25.68
N THR A 189 -30.45 -50.38 26.49
CA THR A 189 -29.29 -49.57 26.08
C THR A 189 -28.04 -50.21 26.66
N HIS A 190 -27.03 -50.48 25.82
CA HIS A 190 -25.78 -51.10 26.23
C HIS A 190 -24.59 -50.20 25.91
N VAL A 191 -23.60 -50.16 26.80
CA VAL A 191 -22.35 -49.42 26.56
C VAL A 191 -21.21 -50.43 26.50
N TYR A 192 -20.60 -50.55 25.32
CA TYR A 192 -19.46 -51.43 25.12
C TYR A 192 -18.19 -50.80 25.72
N PRO A 193 -17.35 -51.57 26.43
CA PRO A 193 -16.13 -51.03 27.04
C PRO A 193 -15.03 -50.71 26.01
N VAL A 194 -15.09 -51.31 24.81
CA VAL A 194 -14.08 -51.17 23.76
C VAL A 194 -14.77 -51.04 22.40
N ALA A 195 -14.18 -50.29 21.47
CA ALA A 195 -14.62 -50.29 20.08
C ALA A 195 -14.38 -51.67 19.44
N GLY A 196 -15.36 -52.19 18.71
CA GLY A 196 -15.29 -53.55 18.20
C GLY A 196 -16.55 -53.97 17.46
N THR A 197 -16.52 -55.19 16.92
CA THR A 197 -17.70 -55.83 16.31
C THR A 197 -18.12 -56.98 17.19
N TYR A 198 -19.35 -56.90 17.72
CA TYR A 198 -19.88 -57.81 18.72
C TYR A 198 -21.02 -58.66 18.13
N PRO A 199 -21.01 -59.99 18.32
CA PRO A 199 -22.12 -60.85 17.92
C PRO A 199 -23.27 -60.72 18.93
N VAL A 200 -24.30 -59.97 18.57
CA VAL A 200 -25.47 -59.76 19.44
C VAL A 200 -26.54 -60.78 19.11
N THR A 201 -27.07 -61.45 20.14
CA THR A 201 -28.17 -62.41 20.01
C THR A 201 -29.36 -62.00 20.87
N LEU A 202 -30.54 -61.93 20.26
CA LEU A 202 -31.83 -61.81 20.94
C LEU A 202 -32.52 -63.18 20.94
N ILE A 203 -32.94 -63.64 22.11
CA ILE A 203 -33.79 -64.81 22.32
C ILE A 203 -35.14 -64.31 22.86
N VAL A 204 -36.24 -64.70 22.22
CA VAL A 204 -37.60 -64.40 22.69
C VAL A 204 -38.40 -65.68 22.89
N SER A 205 -39.32 -65.70 23.85
CA SER A 205 -40.20 -66.85 24.09
C SER A 205 -41.63 -66.49 24.49
N ASN A 206 -42.53 -67.43 24.27
CA ASN A 206 -43.88 -67.47 24.82
C ASN A 206 -44.28 -68.93 25.16
N ALA A 207 -45.53 -69.17 25.56
CA ALA A 207 -46.04 -70.51 25.89
C ALA A 207 -46.00 -71.51 24.70
N GLY A 208 -45.90 -71.02 23.47
CA GLY A 208 -45.77 -71.83 22.26
C GLY A 208 -44.34 -72.27 21.94
N GLY A 209 -43.31 -71.59 22.47
CA GLY A 209 -41.89 -71.94 22.25
C GLY A 209 -40.94 -70.75 22.27
N GLN A 210 -39.70 -70.97 21.79
CA GLN A 210 -38.64 -69.95 21.72
C GLN A 210 -38.08 -69.81 20.30
N SER A 211 -37.59 -68.61 19.97
CA SER A 211 -36.81 -68.33 18.76
C SER A 211 -35.64 -67.41 19.09
N SER A 212 -34.58 -67.45 18.27
CA SER A 212 -33.43 -66.55 18.42
C SER A 212 -33.03 -65.89 17.09
N LYS A 213 -32.39 -64.73 17.19
CA LYS A 213 -31.79 -63.99 16.07
C LYS A 213 -30.44 -63.47 16.49
N SER A 214 -29.43 -63.72 15.67
CA SER A 214 -28.08 -63.18 15.84
C SER A 214 -27.69 -62.27 14.69
N GLN A 215 -26.98 -61.19 14.99
CA GLN A 215 -26.32 -60.31 14.01
C GLN A 215 -25.13 -59.57 14.65
N PHE A 216 -24.20 -59.14 13.81
CA PHE A 216 -23.05 -58.35 14.26
C PHE A 216 -23.42 -56.87 14.43
N VAL A 217 -22.96 -56.27 15.53
CA VAL A 217 -23.07 -54.84 15.84
C VAL A 217 -21.68 -54.26 15.98
N THR A 218 -21.36 -53.25 15.18
CA THR A 218 -20.07 -52.55 15.24
C THR A 218 -20.22 -51.23 15.98
N VAL A 219 -19.39 -51.04 17.01
CA VAL A 219 -19.23 -49.78 17.74
C VAL A 219 -17.83 -49.23 17.52
N SER A 220 -17.72 -47.93 17.24
CA SER A 220 -16.44 -47.29 16.96
C SER A 220 -16.38 -45.89 17.57
N LEU A 221 -15.19 -45.46 17.98
CA LEU A 221 -14.97 -44.12 18.53
C LEU A 221 -14.86 -43.02 17.44
N GLY A 222 -15.13 -43.37 16.17
CA GLY A 222 -14.91 -42.50 15.02
C GLY A 222 -13.45 -42.49 14.55
N THR A 223 -13.06 -41.46 13.81
CA THR A 223 -11.67 -41.24 13.38
C THR A 223 -10.91 -40.39 14.38
N GLY A 224 -9.63 -40.69 14.61
CA GLY A 224 -8.73 -39.79 15.36
C GLY A 224 -8.65 -38.39 14.70
N PRO A 225 -8.22 -37.37 15.45
CA PRO A 225 -8.08 -36.04 14.90
C PRO A 225 -6.94 -36.00 13.87
N GLN A 226 -7.04 -35.09 12.92
CA GLN A 226 -5.93 -34.74 12.02
C GLN A 226 -5.51 -33.31 12.37
N ALA A 227 -4.38 -33.17 13.06
CA ALA A 227 -3.91 -31.88 13.53
C ALA A 227 -3.53 -30.98 12.36
N ALA A 228 -4.08 -29.78 12.33
CA ALA A 228 -3.78 -28.75 11.36
C ALA A 228 -3.98 -27.39 12.02
N PHE A 229 -3.13 -26.43 11.68
CA PHE A 229 -3.30 -25.06 12.14
C PHE A 229 -2.82 -24.06 11.10
N ASP A 230 -3.27 -22.83 11.26
CA ASP A 230 -2.77 -21.66 10.55
C ASP A 230 -2.30 -20.60 11.55
N PHE A 231 -1.57 -19.59 11.08
CA PHE A 231 -1.08 -18.52 11.95
C PHE A 231 -0.94 -17.18 11.23
N GLN A 232 -1.03 -16.10 11.99
CA GLN A 232 -0.64 -14.76 11.55
C GLN A 232 0.40 -14.17 12.49
N VAL A 233 1.47 -13.64 11.91
CA VAL A 233 2.54 -12.92 12.63
C VAL A 233 2.25 -11.42 12.58
N VAL A 234 2.24 -10.77 13.74
CA VAL A 234 2.11 -9.31 13.90
C VAL A 234 3.19 -8.85 14.87
N GLY A 235 4.29 -8.30 14.34
CA GLY A 235 5.47 -7.98 15.15
C GLY A 235 6.03 -9.24 15.82
N LYS A 236 6.11 -9.21 17.15
CA LYS A 236 6.53 -10.35 17.99
C LYS A 236 5.39 -11.29 18.41
N LYS A 237 4.14 -10.94 18.11
CA LYS A 237 2.96 -11.69 18.51
C LYS A 237 2.47 -12.57 17.36
N VAL A 238 2.11 -13.81 17.65
CA VAL A 238 1.55 -14.76 16.68
C VAL A 238 0.20 -15.23 17.17
N ASN A 239 -0.80 -15.07 16.31
CA ASN A 239 -2.14 -15.58 16.53
C ASN A 239 -2.29 -16.94 15.83
N PHE A 240 -2.51 -18.01 16.59
CA PHE A 240 -2.68 -19.36 16.06
C PHE A 240 -4.16 -19.71 15.94
N VAL A 241 -4.52 -20.34 14.84
CA VAL A 241 -5.89 -20.78 14.56
C VAL A 241 -5.90 -22.28 14.31
N ASP A 242 -6.64 -23.02 15.13
CA ASP A 242 -6.88 -24.44 14.94
C ASP A 242 -7.70 -24.69 13.65
N LYS A 243 -7.22 -25.63 12.85
CA LYS A 243 -7.85 -26.13 11.62
C LYS A 243 -7.98 -27.64 11.63
N SER A 244 -7.80 -28.26 12.80
CA SER A 244 -7.76 -29.71 12.94
C SER A 244 -9.11 -30.34 12.58
N ALA A 245 -9.08 -31.46 11.85
CA ALA A 245 -10.26 -32.25 11.54
C ALA A 245 -10.49 -33.35 12.60
N GLY A 246 -11.67 -33.99 12.57
CA GLY A 246 -11.98 -35.12 13.46
C GLY A 246 -12.48 -34.73 14.86
N ASN A 247 -13.05 -33.53 15.02
CA ASN A 247 -13.65 -33.05 16.27
C ASN A 247 -12.75 -33.23 17.51
N PRO A 248 -11.57 -32.60 17.54
CA PRO A 248 -10.72 -32.64 18.72
C PRO A 248 -11.43 -32.04 19.94
N THR A 249 -11.20 -32.62 21.10
CA THR A 249 -11.75 -32.18 22.39
C THR A 249 -10.70 -31.54 23.30
N SER A 250 -9.42 -31.63 22.94
CA SER A 250 -8.31 -31.00 23.67
C SER A 250 -7.13 -30.69 22.74
N TRP A 251 -6.42 -29.60 23.03
CA TRP A 251 -5.25 -29.12 22.28
C TRP A 251 -4.04 -28.98 23.21
N SER A 252 -2.85 -29.20 22.66
CA SER A 252 -1.58 -28.92 23.32
C SER A 252 -0.62 -28.29 22.32
N TRP A 253 -0.16 -27.09 22.63
CA TRP A 253 0.74 -26.30 21.81
C TRP A 253 2.12 -26.26 22.44
N THR A 254 3.14 -26.36 21.61
CA THR A 254 4.53 -25.99 21.94
C THR A 254 5.00 -24.96 20.93
N PHE A 255 5.49 -23.81 21.41
CA PHE A 255 5.83 -22.68 20.52
C PHE A 255 7.30 -22.69 20.08
N GLY A 256 8.11 -23.65 20.55
CA GLY A 256 9.52 -23.78 20.15
C GLY A 256 10.49 -22.84 20.88
N ASP A 257 10.00 -21.95 21.74
CA ASP A 257 10.78 -21.07 22.64
C ASP A 257 10.67 -21.49 24.13
N GLY A 258 10.09 -22.66 24.40
CA GLY A 258 9.76 -23.15 25.74
C GLY A 258 8.34 -22.80 26.20
N GLY A 259 7.62 -21.91 25.50
CA GLY A 259 6.22 -21.61 25.77
C GLY A 259 5.27 -22.73 25.32
N THR A 260 4.15 -22.87 26.04
CA THR A 260 3.10 -23.85 25.76
C THR A 260 1.70 -23.27 25.97
N SER A 261 0.67 -23.87 25.35
CA SER A 261 -0.74 -23.55 25.62
C SER A 261 -1.66 -24.75 25.46
N THR A 262 -2.83 -24.72 26.08
CA THR A 262 -3.91 -25.70 25.91
C THR A 262 -5.18 -25.10 25.31
N GLU A 263 -5.16 -23.80 24.98
CA GLU A 263 -6.27 -23.14 24.31
C GLU A 263 -6.40 -23.63 22.85
N GLN A 264 -7.61 -23.60 22.30
CA GLN A 264 -7.83 -23.96 20.90
C GLN A 264 -7.14 -22.98 19.94
N ASN A 265 -7.25 -21.67 20.20
CA ASN A 265 -6.68 -20.61 19.35
C ASN A 265 -5.82 -19.65 20.20
N PRO A 266 -4.62 -20.07 20.60
CA PRO A 266 -3.78 -19.26 21.48
C PRO A 266 -3.13 -18.10 20.73
N ILE A 267 -2.78 -17.06 21.50
CA ILE A 267 -1.91 -15.99 21.05
C ILE A 267 -0.61 -16.07 21.85
N HIS A 268 0.53 -16.19 21.15
CA HIS A 268 1.85 -16.24 21.78
C HIS A 268 2.69 -15.02 21.42
N THR A 269 3.57 -14.57 22.32
CA THR A 269 4.50 -13.45 22.07
C THR A 269 5.92 -13.92 22.29
N TYR A 270 6.75 -13.85 21.25
CA TYR A 270 8.15 -14.27 21.29
C TYR A 270 9.04 -13.15 21.81
N ALA A 271 10.01 -13.47 22.65
CA ALA A 271 10.96 -12.47 23.17
C ALA A 271 11.98 -12.05 22.11
N GLU A 272 12.54 -13.02 21.40
CA GLU A 272 13.62 -12.84 20.43
C GLU A 272 13.15 -13.09 18.99
N ALA A 273 13.92 -12.58 18.02
CA ALA A 273 13.72 -12.91 16.62
C ALA A 273 14.33 -14.28 16.30
N GLY A 274 13.73 -15.00 15.36
CA GLY A 274 14.24 -16.30 14.95
C GLY A 274 13.17 -17.22 14.36
N PRO A 275 13.60 -18.37 13.81
CA PRO A 275 12.70 -19.44 13.43
C PRO A 275 12.31 -20.26 14.68
N TYR A 276 11.01 -20.44 14.89
CA TYR A 276 10.45 -21.25 15.96
C TYR A 276 9.63 -22.40 15.37
N THR A 277 9.90 -23.63 15.82
CA THR A 277 9.10 -24.79 15.41
C THR A 277 7.90 -24.90 16.34
N VAL A 278 6.73 -24.54 15.83
CA VAL A 278 5.48 -24.61 16.57
C VAL A 278 4.80 -25.93 16.29
N SER A 279 4.40 -26.65 17.33
CA SER A 279 3.66 -27.91 17.19
C SER A 279 2.31 -27.83 17.89
N LEU A 280 1.28 -28.33 17.20
CA LEU A 280 -0.06 -28.55 17.76
C LEU A 280 -0.32 -30.05 17.83
N THR A 281 -0.65 -30.53 19.02
CA THR A 281 -1.23 -31.85 19.26
C THR A 281 -2.72 -31.70 19.53
N ALA A 282 -3.55 -32.29 18.67
CA ALA A 282 -4.99 -32.34 18.82
C ALA A 282 -5.41 -33.75 19.26
N LYS A 283 -6.36 -33.86 20.18
CA LYS A 283 -6.79 -35.14 20.77
C LYS A 283 -8.30 -35.24 20.90
N ASN A 284 -8.84 -36.44 20.64
CA ASN A 284 -10.23 -36.83 20.93
C ASN A 284 -10.26 -38.24 21.56
N GLY A 285 -11.45 -38.80 21.77
CA GLY A 285 -11.62 -40.14 22.33
C GLY A 285 -11.06 -41.29 21.46
N ALA A 286 -10.88 -41.08 20.16
CA ALA A 286 -10.33 -42.06 19.22
C ALA A 286 -8.80 -42.03 19.12
N GLY A 287 -8.13 -40.95 19.56
CA GLY A 287 -6.67 -40.83 19.55
C GLY A 287 -6.17 -39.40 19.53
N GLU A 288 -4.90 -39.24 19.21
CA GLU A 288 -4.22 -37.94 19.09
C GLU A 288 -3.34 -37.88 17.85
N ASN A 289 -3.13 -36.67 17.34
CA ASN A 289 -2.25 -36.40 16.21
C ASN A 289 -1.51 -35.08 16.42
N THR A 290 -0.28 -35.00 15.92
CA THR A 290 0.56 -33.81 16.04
C THR A 290 1.01 -33.33 14.67
N THR A 291 1.02 -32.01 14.48
CA THR A 291 1.59 -31.35 13.30
C THR A 291 2.50 -30.21 13.75
N SER A 292 3.49 -29.87 12.93
CA SER A 292 4.45 -28.81 13.21
C SER A 292 4.65 -27.89 12.01
N LYS A 293 4.82 -26.59 12.25
CA LYS A 293 5.20 -25.59 11.25
C LYS A 293 6.29 -24.68 11.81
N VAL A 294 7.18 -24.21 10.94
CA VAL A 294 8.16 -23.18 11.31
C VAL A 294 7.49 -21.81 11.19
N VAL A 295 7.54 -21.04 12.27
CA VAL A 295 7.10 -19.64 12.33
C VAL A 295 8.33 -18.78 12.50
N THR A 296 8.55 -17.83 11.59
CA THR A 296 9.70 -16.92 11.66
C THR A 296 9.26 -15.58 12.22
N ILE A 297 9.86 -15.19 13.35
CA ILE A 297 9.71 -13.86 13.93
C ILE A 297 10.86 -12.99 13.41
N GLY A 298 10.51 -11.94 12.66
CA GLY A 298 11.48 -11.00 12.13
C GLY A 298 12.09 -10.12 13.23
N ALA A 299 13.24 -9.53 12.93
CA ALA A 299 13.80 -8.44 13.72
C ALA A 299 13.43 -7.08 13.08
N PRO A 300 13.26 -6.01 13.87
CA PRO A 300 13.22 -4.66 13.34
C PRO A 300 14.46 -4.37 12.48
N PRO A 301 14.38 -3.48 11.48
CA PRO A 301 15.55 -3.06 10.72
C PRO A 301 16.59 -2.42 11.65
N GLN A 302 17.86 -2.44 11.27
CA GLN A 302 18.87 -1.57 11.88
C GLN A 302 19.06 -0.38 10.94
N ALA A 303 18.53 0.79 11.32
CA ALA A 303 18.60 1.97 10.48
C ALA A 303 20.05 2.46 10.34
N ASP A 304 20.51 2.61 9.11
CA ASP A 304 21.80 3.24 8.79
C ASP A 304 21.73 3.94 7.44
N PHE A 305 22.56 4.96 7.24
CA PHE A 305 22.67 5.64 5.96
C PHE A 305 24.05 6.22 5.71
N ASP A 306 24.34 6.45 4.44
CA ASP A 306 25.50 7.20 3.96
C ASP A 306 25.02 8.39 3.13
N PHE A 307 25.92 9.32 2.81
CA PHE A 307 25.59 10.47 1.97
C PHE A 307 26.76 10.91 1.11
N GLN A 308 26.44 11.50 -0.04
CA GLN A 308 27.41 12.16 -0.92
C GLN A 308 27.07 13.64 -1.01
N ASP A 309 28.03 14.48 -0.64
CA ASP A 309 27.93 15.95 -0.67
C ASP A 309 28.25 16.48 -2.09
N ALA A 310 27.38 17.34 -2.62
CA ALA A 310 27.61 18.13 -3.84
C ALA A 310 27.34 19.63 -3.60
N GLY A 311 27.61 20.11 -2.37
CA GLY A 311 27.27 21.44 -1.88
C GLY A 311 25.86 21.43 -1.30
N LEU A 312 25.02 22.40 -1.68
CA LEU A 312 23.64 22.50 -1.18
C LEU A 312 22.76 21.29 -1.55
N LYS A 313 23.13 20.49 -2.55
CA LYS A 313 22.38 19.32 -2.97
C LYS A 313 23.10 18.06 -2.49
N VAL A 314 22.46 17.31 -1.59
CA VAL A 314 23.02 16.09 -0.97
C VAL A 314 22.24 14.87 -1.43
N ASN A 315 22.95 13.82 -1.80
CA ASN A 315 22.37 12.52 -2.15
C ASN A 315 22.49 11.57 -0.97
N PHE A 316 21.38 11.01 -0.49
CA PHE A 316 21.34 10.07 0.62
C PHE A 316 21.18 8.65 0.13
N VAL A 317 21.90 7.72 0.77
CA VAL A 317 21.88 6.30 0.43
C VAL A 317 21.53 5.50 1.68
N ASP A 318 20.43 4.74 1.61
CA ASP A 318 20.04 3.81 2.66
C ASP A 318 21.07 2.67 2.79
N ARG A 319 21.51 2.43 4.02
CA ARG A 319 22.41 1.32 4.41
C ARG A 319 21.77 0.44 5.48
N SER A 320 20.48 0.60 5.72
CA SER A 320 19.77 -0.14 6.75
C SER A 320 19.79 -1.65 6.50
N THR A 321 19.96 -2.44 7.55
CA THR A 321 19.86 -3.91 7.49
C THR A 321 18.50 -4.39 7.98
N GLY A 322 18.18 -5.69 7.82
CA GLY A 322 16.90 -6.25 8.31
C GLY A 322 15.69 -6.01 7.39
N THR A 323 15.91 -5.93 6.08
CA THR A 323 14.88 -5.84 5.02
C THR A 323 13.77 -4.80 5.33
N PRO A 324 14.12 -3.51 5.44
CA PRO A 324 13.13 -2.46 5.60
C PRO A 324 12.18 -2.41 4.40
N THR A 325 10.92 -2.09 4.66
CA THR A 325 9.86 -1.95 3.65
C THR A 325 9.33 -0.52 3.57
N SER A 326 9.72 0.37 4.49
CA SER A 326 9.38 1.79 4.46
C SER A 326 10.49 2.63 5.10
N TRP A 327 10.61 3.87 4.60
CA TRP A 327 11.60 4.86 5.04
C TRP A 327 10.90 6.17 5.37
N SER A 328 11.46 6.91 6.32
CA SER A 328 11.06 8.28 6.65
C SER A 328 12.31 9.07 7.02
N TRP A 329 12.58 10.09 6.22
CA TRP A 329 13.72 10.99 6.35
C TRP A 329 13.28 12.32 6.93
N ALA A 330 14.08 12.84 7.86
CA ALA A 330 14.03 14.23 8.28
C ALA A 330 15.41 14.85 8.08
N PHE A 331 15.53 15.86 7.21
CA PHE A 331 16.82 16.40 6.79
C PHE A 331 17.42 17.44 7.75
N GLY A 332 16.71 17.78 8.82
CA GLY A 332 17.16 18.73 9.86
C GLY A 332 16.88 20.20 9.56
N ASP A 333 16.40 20.54 8.36
CA ASP A 333 16.00 21.89 7.93
C ASP A 333 14.48 22.06 7.76
N GLY A 334 13.70 21.07 8.21
CA GLY A 334 12.25 20.98 8.00
C GLY A 334 11.84 20.17 6.77
N GLY A 335 12.78 19.83 5.87
CA GLY A 335 12.54 18.92 4.75
C GLY A 335 12.37 17.46 5.18
N THR A 336 11.56 16.71 4.42
CA THR A 336 11.31 15.27 4.67
C THR A 336 11.23 14.48 3.37
N SER A 337 11.38 13.15 3.44
CA SER A 337 11.17 12.23 2.30
C SER A 337 10.77 10.83 2.78
N THR A 338 10.12 10.06 1.91
CA THR A 338 9.79 8.63 2.12
C THR A 338 10.46 7.71 1.11
N GLU A 339 11.27 8.26 0.20
CA GLU A 339 12.05 7.48 -0.75
C GLU A 339 13.18 6.73 -0.03
N GLN A 340 13.59 5.57 -0.57
CA GLN A 340 14.73 4.83 -0.01
C GLN A 340 16.04 5.61 -0.12
N ASN A 341 16.32 6.22 -1.28
CA ASN A 341 17.55 6.96 -1.55
C ASN A 341 17.21 8.38 -2.06
N PRO A 342 16.82 9.31 -1.17
CA PRO A 342 16.38 10.62 -1.59
C PRO A 342 17.54 11.56 -1.93
N VAL A 343 17.25 12.56 -2.76
CA VAL A 343 18.12 13.71 -2.98
C VAL A 343 17.46 14.94 -2.37
N HIS A 344 18.16 15.63 -1.46
CA HIS A 344 17.65 16.84 -0.81
C HIS A 344 18.50 18.05 -1.17
N THR A 345 17.86 19.22 -1.30
CA THR A 345 18.56 20.48 -1.55
C THR A 345 18.29 21.45 -0.40
N TYR A 346 19.34 21.79 0.32
CA TYR A 346 19.32 22.73 1.43
C TYR A 346 19.31 24.18 0.94
N ALA A 347 18.57 25.05 1.60
CA ALA A 347 18.51 26.48 1.25
C ALA A 347 19.78 27.25 1.62
N ALA A 348 20.50 26.78 2.65
CA ALA A 348 21.71 27.40 3.15
C ALA A 348 22.71 26.34 3.62
N ALA A 349 23.99 26.69 3.60
CA ALA A 349 25.03 25.86 4.18
C ALA A 349 24.91 25.78 5.70
N GLY A 350 25.39 24.68 6.28
CA GLY A 350 25.30 24.43 7.71
C GLY A 350 25.46 22.95 8.03
N THR A 351 25.53 22.62 9.31
CA THR A 351 25.47 21.23 9.77
C THR A 351 24.06 20.91 10.20
N PHE A 352 23.43 19.95 9.53
CA PHE A 352 22.07 19.51 9.80
C PHE A 352 22.08 18.11 10.40
N THR A 353 21.25 17.88 11.43
CA THR A 353 21.06 16.55 11.98
C THR A 353 20.04 15.80 11.14
N VAL A 354 20.54 14.94 10.24
CA VAL A 354 19.69 14.12 9.37
C VAL A 354 19.31 12.85 10.10
N SER A 355 18.03 12.51 10.08
CA SER A 355 17.49 11.30 10.70
C SER A 355 16.81 10.41 9.66
N LEU A 356 17.15 9.13 9.67
CA LEU A 356 16.46 8.08 8.91
C LEU A 356 15.74 7.16 9.88
N LYS A 357 14.46 6.94 9.62
CA LYS A 357 13.64 5.90 10.26
C LYS A 357 13.28 4.84 9.23
N ALA A 358 13.69 3.60 9.49
CA ALA A 358 13.42 2.45 8.63
C ALA A 358 12.52 1.45 9.37
N ALA A 359 11.50 0.92 8.70
CA ALA A 359 10.53 0.01 9.30
C ALA A 359 10.21 -1.21 8.43
N ASN A 360 9.86 -2.31 9.08
CA ASN A 360 9.31 -3.53 8.46
C ASN A 360 8.14 -4.04 9.33
N ALA A 361 7.58 -5.21 8.99
CA ALA A 361 6.47 -5.80 9.75
C ALA A 361 6.84 -6.21 11.20
N ALA A 362 8.13 -6.37 11.50
CA ALA A 362 8.62 -6.72 12.82
C ALA A 362 8.83 -5.49 13.74
N GLY A 363 8.96 -4.29 13.16
CA GLY A 363 9.10 -3.05 13.91
C GLY A 363 9.88 -1.98 13.14
N GLU A 364 10.41 -1.02 13.89
CA GLU A 364 11.10 0.15 13.34
C GLU A 364 12.36 0.48 14.13
N SER A 365 13.31 1.13 13.46
CA SER A 365 14.52 1.68 14.05
C SER A 365 14.83 3.02 13.41
N SER A 366 15.56 3.87 14.13
CA SER A 366 15.99 5.16 13.63
C SER A 366 17.45 5.43 13.97
N THR A 367 18.11 6.17 13.09
CA THR A 367 19.48 6.65 13.26
C THR A 367 19.53 8.13 12.89
N SER A 368 20.47 8.86 13.48
CA SER A 368 20.72 10.26 13.18
C SER A 368 22.22 10.51 13.03
N LYS A 369 22.62 11.23 11.98
CA LYS A 369 24.01 11.64 11.75
C LYS A 369 24.08 13.15 11.44
N PRO A 370 25.12 13.85 11.90
CA PRO A 370 25.37 15.21 11.45
C PRO A 370 25.84 15.18 9.99
N VAL A 371 25.21 16.00 9.15
CA VAL A 371 25.57 16.19 7.74
C VAL A 371 25.97 17.65 7.56
N THR A 372 27.25 17.88 7.29
CA THR A 372 27.76 19.22 7.02
C THR A 372 27.60 19.52 5.54
N VAL A 373 26.64 20.38 5.25
CA VAL A 373 26.40 20.93 3.91
C VAL A 373 27.32 22.13 3.75
N THR A 374 28.28 22.01 2.85
CA THR A 374 29.18 23.12 2.56
C THR A 374 28.52 24.07 1.55
N PRO A 375 28.75 25.41 1.67
CA PRO A 375 28.48 26.26 0.53
C PRO A 375 29.34 25.73 -0.62
N GLY A 376 28.82 25.73 -1.85
CA GLY A 376 29.65 25.43 -3.02
C GLY A 376 30.86 26.37 -3.12
N THR A 377 31.52 26.43 -4.27
CA THR A 377 32.55 27.45 -4.46
C THR A 377 31.91 28.80 -4.84
N PRO A 378 32.31 29.93 -4.25
CA PRO A 378 31.96 31.25 -4.77
C PRO A 378 32.32 31.36 -6.26
N PRO A 379 31.61 32.18 -7.05
CA PRO A 379 31.90 32.31 -8.47
C PRO A 379 33.29 32.94 -8.68
N ALA A 380 33.96 32.65 -9.80
CA ALA A 380 35.19 33.35 -10.17
C ALA A 380 34.83 34.49 -11.14
N ALA A 381 34.90 35.73 -10.65
CA ALA A 381 34.53 36.91 -11.41
C ALA A 381 35.51 37.15 -12.56
N LYS A 382 34.98 37.37 -13.77
CA LYS A 382 35.77 37.76 -14.94
C LYS A 382 34.85 38.44 -15.95
N PHE A 383 35.38 39.42 -16.67
CA PHE A 383 34.66 40.04 -17.77
C PHE A 383 35.60 40.52 -18.89
N SER A 384 35.00 40.86 -20.02
CA SER A 384 35.65 41.62 -21.09
C SER A 384 34.91 42.93 -21.36
N ALA A 385 35.64 43.94 -21.81
CA ALA A 385 35.10 45.24 -22.20
C ALA A 385 35.50 45.56 -23.65
N THR A 386 34.54 45.99 -24.46
CA THR A 386 34.78 46.45 -25.84
C THR A 386 34.40 47.92 -25.95
N VAL A 387 35.39 48.77 -26.19
CA VAL A 387 35.23 50.23 -26.29
C VAL A 387 34.91 50.63 -27.73
N ASN A 388 33.84 51.39 -27.93
CA ASN A 388 33.45 52.00 -29.20
C ASN A 388 33.14 53.48 -28.97
N GLY A 389 34.15 54.34 -29.16
CA GLY A 389 34.11 55.74 -28.76
C GLY A 389 33.90 55.90 -27.25
N ASN A 390 32.78 56.51 -26.86
CA ASN A 390 32.41 56.70 -25.44
C ASN A 390 31.47 55.62 -24.90
N GLN A 391 31.02 54.67 -25.73
CA GLN A 391 30.20 53.55 -25.31
C GLN A 391 31.07 52.31 -25.10
N VAL A 392 30.81 51.56 -24.03
CA VAL A 392 31.50 50.31 -23.71
C VAL A 392 30.49 49.19 -23.54
N ASN A 393 30.69 48.10 -24.26
CA ASN A 393 29.92 46.87 -24.09
C ASN A 393 30.67 45.92 -23.16
N PHE A 394 30.04 45.51 -22.07
CA PHE A 394 30.61 44.56 -21.11
C PHE A 394 29.99 43.19 -21.27
N VAL A 395 30.83 42.16 -21.24
CA VAL A 395 30.40 40.77 -21.30
C VAL A 395 30.93 40.02 -20.09
N ASP A 396 30.01 39.42 -19.33
CA ASP A 396 30.32 38.53 -18.22
C ASP A 396 31.00 37.25 -18.74
N GLN A 397 32.13 36.90 -18.13
CA GLN A 397 32.91 35.68 -18.39
C GLN A 397 33.13 34.89 -17.10
N SER A 398 32.34 35.16 -16.07
CA SER A 398 32.49 34.56 -14.75
C SER A 398 32.15 33.07 -14.78
N THR A 399 32.81 32.29 -13.92
CA THR A 399 32.52 30.85 -13.74
C THR A 399 31.88 30.59 -12.37
N GLY A 400 31.37 29.38 -12.14
CA GLY A 400 30.74 29.00 -10.87
C GLY A 400 29.26 29.39 -10.75
N ASN A 401 28.54 29.43 -11.87
CA ASN A 401 27.08 29.66 -11.95
C ASN A 401 26.60 30.86 -11.12
N PRO A 402 27.07 32.08 -11.44
CA PRO A 402 26.59 33.28 -10.77
C PRO A 402 25.08 33.47 -10.97
N THR A 403 24.40 33.92 -9.92
CA THR A 403 22.96 34.19 -9.90
C THR A 403 22.64 35.69 -9.79
N ALA A 404 23.64 36.54 -9.52
CA ALA A 404 23.50 37.98 -9.47
C ALA A 404 24.79 38.71 -9.89
N TRP A 405 24.63 39.87 -10.54
CA TRP A 405 25.72 40.73 -11.02
C TRP A 405 25.57 42.13 -10.42
N ALA A 406 26.68 42.75 -10.07
CA ALA A 406 26.74 44.15 -9.68
C ALA A 406 27.97 44.80 -10.32
N TRP A 407 27.72 45.76 -11.19
CA TRP A 407 28.74 46.53 -11.90
C TRP A 407 28.91 47.90 -11.28
N THR A 408 30.14 48.36 -11.14
CA THR A 408 30.48 49.77 -10.94
C THR A 408 31.38 50.22 -12.07
N PHE A 409 31.02 51.32 -12.74
CA PHE A 409 31.72 51.75 -13.96
C PHE A 409 32.85 52.74 -13.71
N GLY A 410 33.10 53.13 -12.46
CA GLY A 410 34.17 54.05 -12.07
C GLY A 410 33.85 55.55 -12.21
N ASP A 411 32.68 55.89 -12.77
CA ASP A 411 32.17 57.26 -12.93
C ASP A 411 30.99 57.58 -12.00
N GLY A 412 30.68 56.69 -11.06
CA GLY A 412 29.55 56.75 -10.15
C GLY A 412 28.31 55.99 -10.63
N ALA A 413 28.26 55.55 -11.89
CA ALA A 413 27.17 54.72 -12.39
C ALA A 413 27.35 53.23 -12.04
N SER A 414 26.23 52.49 -12.05
CA SER A 414 26.18 51.06 -11.74
C SER A 414 25.12 50.33 -12.57
N ALA A 415 25.22 49.01 -12.65
CA ALA A 415 24.23 48.15 -13.30
C ALA A 415 24.15 46.77 -12.63
N SER A 416 23.03 46.07 -12.84
CA SER A 416 22.81 44.70 -12.32
C SER A 416 22.51 43.67 -13.41
N SER A 417 22.41 44.09 -14.67
CA SER A 417 22.31 43.18 -15.80
C SER A 417 23.61 42.40 -16.00
N GLN A 418 23.53 41.18 -16.51
CA GLN A 418 24.70 40.34 -16.75
C GLN A 418 25.68 40.96 -17.75
N ASN A 419 25.17 41.49 -18.87
CA ASN A 419 25.98 42.09 -19.95
C ASN A 419 25.51 43.54 -20.21
N PRO A 420 25.91 44.52 -19.38
CA PRO A 420 25.49 45.91 -19.55
C PRO A 420 26.25 46.61 -20.68
N VAL A 421 25.60 47.62 -21.25
CA VAL A 421 26.24 48.64 -22.09
C VAL A 421 26.24 49.94 -21.30
N HIS A 422 27.39 50.62 -21.23
CA HIS A 422 27.53 51.89 -20.52
C HIS A 422 28.11 52.97 -21.43
N VAL A 423 27.65 54.21 -21.28
CA VAL A 423 28.13 55.37 -22.05
C VAL A 423 28.76 56.37 -21.09
N TYR A 424 30.04 56.66 -21.28
CA TYR A 424 30.78 57.63 -20.48
C TYR A 424 30.58 59.04 -21.01
N ALA A 425 30.29 59.98 -20.10
CA ALA A 425 30.08 61.39 -20.45
C ALA A 425 31.40 62.12 -20.79
N SER A 426 32.50 61.69 -20.18
CA SER A 426 33.81 62.32 -20.29
C SER A 426 34.89 61.32 -20.67
N ALA A 427 35.97 61.82 -21.26
CA ALA A 427 37.18 61.04 -21.44
C ALA A 427 37.91 60.84 -20.12
N GLY A 428 38.58 59.69 -19.98
CA GLY A 428 39.27 59.35 -18.74
C GLY A 428 39.57 57.86 -18.64
N SER A 429 40.23 57.50 -17.54
CA SER A 429 40.48 56.11 -17.15
C SER A 429 39.53 55.73 -16.03
N TYR A 430 38.72 54.70 -16.25
CA TYR A 430 37.67 54.27 -15.35
C TYR A 430 37.95 52.86 -14.84
N THR A 431 38.01 52.69 -13.52
CA THR A 431 38.13 51.35 -12.91
C THR A 431 36.75 50.72 -12.86
N VAL A 432 36.49 49.78 -13.78
CA VAL A 432 35.25 49.02 -13.83
C VAL A 432 35.40 47.79 -12.95
N THR A 433 34.41 47.53 -12.09
CA THR A 433 34.37 46.35 -11.23
C THR A 433 33.10 45.56 -11.48
N LEU A 434 33.24 44.26 -11.75
CA LEU A 434 32.15 43.29 -11.71
C LEU A 434 32.23 42.50 -10.41
N LYS A 435 31.16 42.51 -9.63
CA LYS A 435 30.92 41.58 -8.54
C LYS A 435 29.86 40.57 -8.96
N VAL A 436 30.18 39.29 -8.90
CA VAL A 436 29.24 38.18 -9.13
C VAL A 436 28.98 37.44 -7.83
N THR A 437 27.74 36.97 -7.65
CA THR A 437 27.30 36.27 -6.44
C THR A 437 26.54 35.01 -6.81
N ASN A 438 26.76 33.93 -6.07
CA ASN A 438 25.93 32.73 -6.04
C ASN A 438 25.59 32.38 -4.58
N ALA A 439 24.90 31.26 -4.35
CA ALA A 439 24.54 30.83 -2.99
C ALA A 439 25.75 30.54 -2.07
N ALA A 440 26.93 30.29 -2.65
CA ALA A 440 28.15 30.05 -1.89
C ALA A 440 28.90 31.32 -1.48
N GLY A 441 28.61 32.45 -2.10
CA GLY A 441 29.25 33.73 -1.80
C GLY A 441 29.44 34.59 -3.05
N SER A 442 30.37 35.54 -2.95
CA SER A 442 30.64 36.49 -4.03
C SER A 442 32.12 36.67 -4.28
N ASN A 443 32.46 37.04 -5.51
CA ASN A 443 33.80 37.44 -5.89
C ASN A 443 33.73 38.66 -6.82
N SER A 444 34.83 39.40 -6.92
CA SER A 444 34.92 40.60 -7.74
C SER A 444 36.15 40.57 -8.64
N SER A 445 36.03 41.19 -9.81
CA SER A 445 37.14 41.45 -10.74
C SER A 445 37.07 42.90 -11.19
N SER A 446 38.24 43.53 -11.34
CA SER A 446 38.34 44.92 -11.77
C SER A 446 39.29 45.06 -12.95
N GLN A 447 38.95 45.93 -13.90
CA GLN A 447 39.78 46.29 -15.05
C GLN A 447 39.67 47.80 -15.30
N VAL A 448 40.76 48.42 -15.75
CA VAL A 448 40.75 49.83 -16.16
C VAL A 448 40.34 49.92 -17.62
N VAL A 449 39.28 50.67 -17.89
CA VAL A 449 38.80 51.00 -19.23
C VAL A 449 39.13 52.46 -19.53
N VAL A 450 39.77 52.71 -20.67
CA VAL A 450 40.17 54.07 -21.09
C VAL A 450 39.22 54.56 -22.17
N ILE A 451 38.59 55.70 -21.91
CA ILE A 451 37.77 56.43 -22.88
C ILE A 451 38.61 57.58 -23.42
N ALA A 452 38.99 57.51 -24.69
CA ALA A 452 39.80 58.53 -25.33
C ALA A 452 39.00 59.81 -25.55
N ALA A 453 39.66 60.96 -25.38
CA ALA A 453 39.09 62.25 -25.73
C ALA A 453 38.72 62.30 -27.21
N GLY A 454 37.57 62.92 -27.52
CA GLY A 454 37.22 63.25 -28.89
C GLY A 454 38.28 64.17 -29.50
N VAL A 455 38.50 64.05 -30.81
CA VAL A 455 39.44 64.93 -31.52
C VAL A 455 38.88 66.35 -31.52
N LYS A 456 39.75 67.34 -31.27
CA LYS A 456 39.48 68.75 -31.55
C LYS A 456 40.47 69.21 -32.60
N ALA A 457 39.99 69.44 -33.82
CA ALA A 457 40.84 69.83 -34.93
C ALA A 457 41.36 71.25 -34.73
N ASP A 458 42.65 71.45 -34.96
CA ASP A 458 43.27 72.77 -34.96
C ASP A 458 44.55 72.74 -35.81
N PHE A 459 44.93 73.89 -36.37
CA PHE A 459 46.15 73.99 -37.16
C PHE A 459 46.69 75.41 -37.28
N THR A 460 47.97 75.49 -37.65
CA THR A 460 48.64 76.72 -38.06
C THR A 460 49.23 76.57 -39.46
N TYR A 461 49.55 77.68 -40.12
CA TYR A 461 50.19 77.67 -41.42
C TYR A 461 51.27 78.75 -41.53
N THR A 462 52.17 78.59 -42.50
CA THR A 462 53.14 79.61 -42.92
C THR A 462 53.16 79.66 -44.44
N ALA A 463 52.96 80.85 -45.00
CA ALA A 463 52.96 81.08 -46.43
C ALA A 463 54.28 81.72 -46.88
N ASN A 464 54.83 81.23 -47.99
CA ASN A 464 55.97 81.81 -48.69
C ASN A 464 55.63 81.91 -50.18
N GLY A 465 55.15 83.09 -50.60
CA GLY A 465 54.50 83.25 -51.90
C GLY A 465 53.26 82.35 -51.98
N PHE A 466 53.20 81.47 -52.99
CA PHE A 466 52.10 80.53 -53.17
C PHE A 466 52.32 79.15 -52.54
N ASN A 467 53.48 78.90 -51.93
CA ASN A 467 53.73 77.66 -51.18
C ASN A 467 53.37 77.85 -49.70
N VAL A 468 52.46 77.03 -49.20
CA VAL A 468 51.97 77.09 -47.82
C VAL A 468 52.30 75.78 -47.12
N SER A 469 52.97 75.89 -45.97
CA SER A 469 53.23 74.76 -45.07
C SER A 469 52.21 74.75 -43.94
N PHE A 470 51.56 73.62 -43.70
CA PHE A 470 50.57 73.45 -42.64
C PHE A 470 51.13 72.61 -41.51
N SER A 471 50.70 72.91 -40.27
CA SER A 471 51.09 72.16 -39.09
C SER A 471 49.87 71.87 -38.23
N ASP A 472 49.61 70.59 -38.01
CA ASP A 472 48.56 70.09 -37.13
C ASP A 472 48.80 70.48 -35.68
N ARG A 473 47.77 71.01 -35.02
CA ARG A 473 47.73 71.30 -33.58
C ARG A 473 46.53 70.65 -32.89
N SER A 474 45.91 69.68 -33.56
CA SER A 474 44.73 69.01 -33.06
C SER A 474 44.99 68.28 -31.74
N THR A 475 44.03 68.29 -30.83
CA THR A 475 44.09 67.55 -29.56
C THR A 475 43.21 66.30 -29.60
N GLY A 476 43.34 65.42 -28.60
CA GLY A 476 42.60 64.16 -28.55
C GLY A 476 43.24 63.02 -29.35
N THR A 477 44.58 63.03 -29.50
CA THR A 477 45.36 61.96 -30.16
C THR A 477 44.75 61.48 -31.50
N PRO A 478 44.61 62.36 -32.50
CA PRO A 478 44.16 61.96 -33.83
C PRO A 478 45.09 60.91 -34.44
N THR A 479 44.50 59.97 -35.17
CA THR A 479 45.22 58.90 -35.88
C THR A 479 45.10 59.02 -37.39
N THR A 480 44.23 59.92 -37.88
CA THR A 480 44.00 60.17 -39.30
C THR A 480 43.75 61.65 -39.53
N TRP A 481 44.18 62.15 -40.70
CA TRP A 481 44.03 63.53 -41.14
C TRP A 481 43.51 63.56 -42.58
N SER A 482 42.81 64.63 -42.93
CA SER A 482 42.38 64.95 -44.30
C SER A 482 42.36 66.46 -44.45
N TRP A 483 43.20 66.98 -45.34
CA TRP A 483 43.29 68.40 -45.64
C TRP A 483 42.60 68.70 -46.96
N ASP A 484 41.60 69.57 -46.92
CA ASP A 484 41.05 70.24 -48.11
C ASP A 484 41.65 71.64 -48.19
N PHE A 485 42.40 71.94 -49.24
CA PHE A 485 43.08 73.21 -49.41
C PHE A 485 42.19 74.33 -49.96
N GLY A 486 40.94 74.02 -50.34
CA GLY A 486 39.94 74.99 -50.78
C GLY A 486 40.12 75.50 -52.21
N ASP A 487 40.98 74.87 -53.01
CA ASP A 487 41.26 75.22 -54.42
C ASP A 487 40.79 74.15 -55.42
N GLY A 488 40.07 73.14 -54.95
CA GLY A 488 39.56 72.03 -55.75
C GLY A 488 40.55 70.89 -56.00
N THR A 489 41.74 70.95 -55.39
CA THR A 489 42.68 69.82 -55.40
C THR A 489 42.20 68.68 -54.48
N ALA A 490 42.73 67.47 -54.71
CA ALA A 490 42.38 66.30 -53.88
C ALA A 490 42.89 66.48 -52.44
N THR A 491 42.19 65.85 -51.49
CA THR A 491 42.55 65.98 -50.07
C THR A 491 43.88 65.28 -49.75
N ASP A 492 44.60 65.83 -48.76
CA ASP A 492 45.90 65.29 -48.32
C ASP A 492 45.78 64.54 -46.98
N PRO A 493 46.26 63.29 -46.87
CA PRO A 493 46.16 62.52 -45.63
C PRO A 493 47.32 62.73 -44.65
N ARG A 494 48.35 63.50 -45.02
CA ARG A 494 49.54 63.72 -44.17
C ARG A 494 49.18 64.61 -42.98
N GLN A 495 49.79 64.36 -41.83
CA GLN A 495 49.58 65.20 -40.65
C GLN A 495 50.01 66.66 -40.87
N ASN A 496 51.18 66.88 -41.50
CA ASN A 496 51.75 68.20 -41.74
C ASN A 496 52.11 68.37 -43.23
N PRO A 497 51.14 68.64 -44.12
CA PRO A 497 51.39 68.76 -45.55
C PRO A 497 51.91 70.16 -45.94
N THR A 498 52.47 70.23 -47.15
CA THR A 498 52.73 71.48 -47.86
C THR A 498 51.89 71.51 -49.13
N HIS A 499 51.33 72.66 -49.47
CA HIS A 499 50.52 72.85 -50.67
C HIS A 499 50.96 74.07 -51.46
N THR A 500 50.92 73.99 -52.79
CA THR A 500 51.26 75.12 -53.67
C THR A 500 50.03 75.53 -54.48
N TYR A 501 49.61 76.77 -54.31
CA TYR A 501 48.46 77.34 -55.01
C TYR A 501 48.85 77.89 -56.38
N ALA A 502 47.95 77.77 -57.36
CA ALA A 502 48.20 78.24 -58.73
C ALA A 502 48.08 79.76 -58.89
N ALA A 503 47.32 80.42 -58.02
CA ALA A 503 47.01 81.84 -58.12
C ALA A 503 46.92 82.50 -56.74
N ALA A 504 46.97 83.82 -56.73
CA ALA A 504 46.59 84.61 -55.56
C ALA A 504 45.08 84.52 -55.32
N GLY A 505 44.67 84.59 -54.06
CA GLY A 505 43.29 84.44 -53.65
C GLY A 505 43.16 84.11 -52.16
N THR A 506 41.92 84.02 -51.70
CA THR A 506 41.60 83.54 -50.36
C THR A 506 41.03 82.14 -50.46
N TYR A 507 41.71 81.18 -49.83
CA TYR A 507 41.35 79.77 -49.84
C TYR A 507 40.87 79.34 -48.45
N THR A 508 39.73 78.66 -48.37
CA THR A 508 39.21 78.13 -47.11
C THR A 508 39.80 76.74 -46.88
N VAL A 509 40.87 76.67 -46.10
CA VAL A 509 41.54 75.40 -45.79
C VAL A 509 40.82 74.71 -44.64
N THR A 510 40.47 73.44 -44.82
CA THR A 510 39.81 72.61 -43.82
C THR A 510 40.66 71.41 -43.46
N LEU A 511 41.03 71.29 -42.18
CA LEU A 511 41.59 70.08 -41.61
C LEU A 511 40.47 69.27 -40.96
N THR A 512 40.31 68.02 -41.36
CA THR A 512 39.53 67.00 -40.65
C THR A 512 40.48 66.02 -39.99
N ALA A 513 40.44 65.93 -38.67
CA ALA A 513 41.25 64.99 -37.89
C ALA A 513 40.32 64.01 -37.14
N ALA A 514 40.70 62.73 -37.08
CA ALA A 514 39.87 61.69 -36.47
C ALA A 514 40.67 60.64 -35.70
N ASN A 515 40.01 60.06 -34.69
CA ASN A 515 40.46 58.91 -33.91
C ASN A 515 39.30 57.92 -33.72
N ALA A 516 39.50 56.88 -32.90
CA ALA A 516 38.46 55.89 -32.59
C ALA A 516 37.24 56.48 -31.84
N SER A 517 37.36 57.66 -31.23
CA SER A 517 36.28 58.39 -30.56
C SER A 517 35.49 59.31 -31.48
N GLY A 518 35.90 59.47 -32.74
CA GLY A 518 35.20 60.26 -33.75
C GLY A 518 36.11 61.22 -34.52
N SER A 519 35.49 62.14 -35.25
CA SER A 519 36.18 63.14 -36.09
C SER A 519 35.74 64.55 -35.76
N ASN A 520 36.63 65.51 -36.01
CA ASN A 520 36.33 66.93 -35.92
C ASN A 520 37.04 67.68 -37.04
N SER A 521 36.49 68.83 -37.44
CA SER A 521 37.03 69.65 -38.51
C SER A 521 37.23 71.10 -38.08
N LYS A 522 38.29 71.72 -38.59
CA LYS A 522 38.58 73.14 -38.43
C LYS A 522 38.83 73.76 -39.80
N SER A 523 38.17 74.87 -40.08
CA SER A 523 38.40 75.67 -41.28
C SER A 523 39.04 77.02 -40.93
N THR A 524 40.02 77.44 -41.73
CA THR A 524 40.71 78.73 -41.61
C THR A 524 40.95 79.31 -43.00
N ALA A 525 40.71 80.61 -43.17
CA ALA A 525 41.01 81.32 -44.42
C ALA A 525 42.53 81.58 -44.55
N VAL A 526 43.08 81.19 -45.70
CA VAL A 526 44.47 81.45 -46.10
C VAL A 526 44.45 82.42 -47.27
N THR A 527 44.96 83.63 -47.05
CA THR A 527 45.00 84.68 -48.08
C THR A 527 46.39 84.75 -48.69
N LEU A 528 46.48 84.50 -49.99
CA LEU A 528 47.71 84.59 -50.77
C LEU A 528 47.64 85.81 -51.68
N THR A 529 48.69 86.61 -51.65
CA THR A 529 48.81 87.84 -52.45
C THR A 529 49.77 87.60 -53.62
N ALA A 530 49.47 88.18 -54.77
CA ALA A 530 50.40 88.15 -55.90
C ALA A 530 51.55 89.13 -55.64
N PRO A 531 52.78 88.86 -56.12
CA PRO A 531 53.83 89.85 -56.13
C PRO A 531 53.39 91.08 -56.95
N PRO A 532 53.92 92.28 -56.65
CA PRO A 532 53.59 93.46 -57.43
C PRO A 532 54.14 93.33 -58.85
N THR A 533 53.63 94.13 -59.80
CA THR A 533 54.25 94.27 -61.12
C THR A 533 55.01 95.58 -61.13
N ALA A 534 56.34 95.52 -61.05
CA ALA A 534 57.15 96.72 -60.98
C ALA A 534 57.09 97.51 -62.29
N ASN A 535 56.92 98.83 -62.20
CA ASN A 535 56.99 99.73 -63.33
C ASN A 535 57.25 101.16 -62.85
N PHE A 536 57.83 101.99 -63.71
CA PHE A 536 58.03 103.40 -63.40
C PHE A 536 58.08 104.28 -64.64
N THR A 537 57.81 105.56 -64.44
CA THR A 537 58.09 106.62 -65.41
C THR A 537 59.17 107.54 -64.87
N PHE A 538 59.77 108.35 -65.74
CA PHE A 538 60.77 109.32 -65.33
C PHE A 538 60.68 110.59 -66.16
N SER A 539 61.12 111.71 -65.61
CA SER A 539 61.31 112.98 -66.29
C SER A 539 62.68 113.57 -65.94
N SER A 540 63.39 114.06 -66.95
CA SER A 540 64.75 114.61 -66.82
C SER A 540 64.74 116.13 -66.99
N SER A 541 65.47 116.83 -66.12
CA SER A 541 65.75 118.26 -66.21
C SER A 541 67.25 118.48 -66.00
N GLY A 542 68.00 118.52 -67.11
CA GLY A 542 69.46 118.44 -67.09
C GLY A 542 69.92 117.11 -66.50
N LEU A 543 70.85 117.16 -65.54
CA LEU A 543 71.38 115.97 -64.87
C LEU A 543 70.46 115.39 -63.77
N VAL A 544 69.34 116.06 -63.46
CA VAL A 544 68.39 115.60 -62.43
C VAL A 544 67.25 114.83 -63.08
N VAL A 545 66.99 113.62 -62.59
CA VAL A 545 65.87 112.77 -63.01
C VAL A 545 64.94 112.55 -61.83
N THR A 546 63.66 112.84 -62.03
CA THR A 546 62.60 112.49 -61.09
C THR A 546 61.91 111.21 -61.56
N PHE A 547 61.87 110.22 -60.68
CA PHE A 547 61.25 108.93 -60.93
C PHE A 547 59.87 108.89 -60.27
N THR A 548 58.91 108.29 -60.97
CA THR A 548 57.57 108.05 -60.45
C THR A 548 57.27 106.57 -60.53
N ASP A 549 57.02 105.96 -59.38
CA ASP A 549 56.53 104.59 -59.29
C ASP A 549 55.14 104.49 -59.93
N THR A 550 55.01 103.54 -60.85
CA THR A 550 53.74 103.18 -61.47
C THR A 550 53.48 101.69 -61.32
N SER A 551 54.08 101.05 -60.32
CA SER A 551 53.94 99.62 -60.05
C SER A 551 52.51 99.29 -59.62
N THR A 552 52.00 98.14 -60.06
CA THR A 552 50.68 97.62 -59.66
C THR A 552 50.81 96.53 -58.59
N GLY A 553 49.71 96.15 -57.96
CA GLY A 553 49.71 95.08 -56.94
C GLY A 553 50.08 95.54 -55.53
N SER A 554 49.80 96.81 -55.21
CA SER A 554 49.96 97.40 -53.87
C SER A 554 51.33 97.13 -53.22
N PRO A 555 52.43 97.56 -53.86
CA PRO A 555 53.76 97.47 -53.26
C PRO A 555 53.80 98.21 -51.92
N THR A 556 54.50 97.62 -50.95
CA THR A 556 54.71 98.16 -49.60
C THR A 556 56.14 98.61 -49.37
N SER A 557 57.07 98.25 -50.26
CA SER A 557 58.45 98.75 -50.24
C SER A 557 59.06 98.81 -51.65
N TRP A 558 60.01 99.73 -51.82
CA TRP A 558 60.69 100.03 -53.08
C TRP A 558 62.20 99.99 -52.89
N SER A 559 62.92 99.55 -53.93
CA SER A 559 64.37 99.62 -54.01
C SER A 559 64.79 100.02 -55.41
N TRP A 560 65.41 101.19 -55.51
CA TRP A 560 65.94 101.76 -56.74
C TRP A 560 67.44 101.50 -56.83
N ASN A 561 67.90 101.17 -58.03
CA ASN A 561 69.30 101.21 -58.44
C ASN A 561 69.39 102.13 -59.66
N PHE A 562 70.08 103.25 -59.54
CA PHE A 562 70.17 104.26 -60.60
C PHE A 562 71.15 103.90 -61.72
N GLY A 563 71.83 102.76 -61.63
CA GLY A 563 72.70 102.26 -62.71
C GLY A 563 74.14 102.77 -62.67
N ASP A 564 74.47 103.70 -61.75
CA ASP A 564 75.81 104.21 -61.46
C ASP A 564 76.34 103.77 -60.07
N GLY A 565 75.60 102.88 -59.41
CA GLY A 565 75.90 102.38 -58.06
C GLY A 565 75.09 103.05 -56.94
N ALA A 566 74.46 104.20 -57.20
CA ALA A 566 73.57 104.83 -56.23
C ALA A 566 72.21 104.12 -56.12
N ARG A 567 71.57 104.23 -54.94
CA ARG A 567 70.31 103.57 -54.62
C ARG A 567 69.35 104.48 -53.86
N SER A 568 68.06 104.12 -53.85
CA SER A 568 67.03 104.77 -53.03
C SER A 568 65.94 103.78 -52.60
N THR A 569 65.26 104.08 -51.49
CA THR A 569 64.08 103.34 -51.01
C THR A 569 62.81 104.18 -51.03
N ALA A 570 62.90 105.45 -51.46
CA ALA A 570 61.73 106.28 -51.63
C ALA A 570 60.84 105.72 -52.76
N GLN A 571 59.51 105.84 -52.62
CA GLN A 571 58.59 105.44 -53.69
C GLN A 571 58.85 106.25 -54.97
N ASN A 572 58.97 107.57 -54.85
CA ASN A 572 59.19 108.51 -55.97
C ASN A 572 60.47 109.34 -55.74
N PRO A 573 61.67 108.79 -56.00
CA PRO A 573 62.92 109.51 -55.76
C PRO A 573 63.22 110.54 -56.85
N SER A 574 64.00 111.56 -56.50
CA SER A 574 64.71 112.41 -57.46
C SER A 574 66.20 112.18 -57.29
N TYR A 575 66.94 112.02 -58.40
CA TYR A 575 68.36 111.70 -58.38
C TYR A 575 69.13 112.54 -59.41
N ALA A 576 70.31 113.02 -59.04
CA ALA A 576 71.17 113.85 -59.89
C ALA A 576 72.41 113.05 -60.31
N TYR A 577 72.60 112.85 -61.61
CA TYR A 577 73.76 112.16 -62.16
C TYR A 577 74.97 113.09 -62.24
N ALA A 578 76.17 112.52 -62.09
CA ALA A 578 77.41 113.28 -62.15
C ALA A 578 77.82 113.69 -63.58
N ALA A 579 77.34 112.97 -64.60
CA ALA A 579 77.68 113.21 -66.00
C ALA A 579 76.50 112.84 -66.93
N PRO A 580 76.44 113.42 -68.15
CA PRO A 580 75.55 112.95 -69.21
C PRO A 580 75.81 111.49 -69.57
N GLY A 581 74.76 110.75 -69.93
CA GLY A 581 74.87 109.33 -70.23
C GLY A 581 73.53 108.61 -70.24
N THR A 582 73.56 107.33 -70.59
CA THR A 582 72.40 106.44 -70.47
C THR A 582 72.64 105.44 -69.34
N TYR A 583 71.78 105.47 -68.33
CA TYR A 583 71.88 104.64 -67.14
C TYR A 583 70.73 103.64 -67.10
N ASN A 584 71.03 102.37 -66.80
CA ASN A 584 70.01 101.33 -66.66
C ASN A 584 69.43 101.38 -65.24
N VAL A 585 68.34 102.12 -65.09
CA VAL A 585 67.67 102.28 -63.80
C VAL A 585 66.76 101.10 -63.55
N THR A 586 66.89 100.49 -62.37
CA THR A 586 66.05 99.36 -61.93
C THR A 586 65.24 99.75 -60.70
N LEU A 587 63.92 99.60 -60.78
CA LEU A 587 63.03 99.63 -59.61
C LEU A 587 62.67 98.19 -59.24
N THR A 588 62.83 97.83 -57.97
CA THR A 588 62.28 96.62 -57.37
C THR A 588 61.16 97.01 -56.42
N ALA A 589 59.94 96.58 -56.69
CA ALA A 589 58.77 96.79 -55.85
C ALA A 589 58.46 95.48 -55.11
N THR A 590 58.09 95.54 -53.83
CA THR A 590 57.85 94.35 -52.98
C THR A 590 56.55 94.51 -52.19
N ASN A 591 55.79 93.43 -52.04
CA ASN A 591 54.66 93.29 -51.12
C ASN A 591 54.74 91.95 -50.37
N ALA A 592 53.70 91.58 -49.62
CA ALA A 592 53.62 90.30 -48.90
C ALA A 592 53.65 89.06 -49.81
N GLY A 593 53.31 89.20 -51.10
CA GLY A 593 53.33 88.16 -52.13
C GLY A 593 54.69 87.97 -52.81
N GLY A 594 55.67 88.83 -52.50
CA GLY A 594 57.02 88.76 -53.06
C GLY A 594 57.44 90.08 -53.72
N SER A 595 58.43 90.00 -54.62
CA SER A 595 58.99 91.16 -55.31
C SER A 595 59.01 90.99 -56.81
N SER A 596 59.04 92.13 -57.51
CA SER A 596 59.22 92.22 -58.95
C SER A 596 60.11 93.41 -59.28
N SER A 597 60.81 93.35 -60.40
CA SER A 597 61.72 94.41 -60.84
C SER A 597 61.45 94.83 -62.28
N ALA A 598 61.58 96.13 -62.54
CA ALA A 598 61.58 96.71 -63.88
C ALA A 598 62.83 97.52 -64.10
N THR A 599 63.48 97.33 -65.26
CA THR A 599 64.66 98.07 -65.67
C THR A 599 64.36 98.87 -66.93
N LYS A 600 64.70 100.17 -66.94
CA LYS A 600 64.58 101.03 -68.12
C LYS A 600 65.85 101.84 -68.33
N PRO A 601 66.29 102.05 -69.59
CA PRO A 601 67.36 102.98 -69.90
C PRO A 601 66.86 104.42 -69.70
N VAL A 602 67.65 105.22 -69.00
CA VAL A 602 67.37 106.63 -68.72
C VAL A 602 68.53 107.45 -69.25
N THR A 603 68.27 108.24 -70.29
CA THR A 603 69.27 109.14 -70.87
C THR A 603 69.16 110.52 -70.24
N VAL A 604 70.26 110.99 -69.64
CA VAL A 604 70.42 112.37 -69.18
C VAL A 604 71.29 113.13 -70.18
N PRO A 605 70.81 114.29 -70.69
CA PRO A 605 71.46 115.06 -71.75
C PRO A 605 72.71 115.81 -71.30
#